data_AF-A0A959NJA8-F1
#
_entry.id   AF-A0A959NJA8-F1
#
_cell.length_a   1.000
_cell.length_b   1.000
_cell.length_c   1.000
_cell.angle_alpha   90.00
_cell.angle_beta   90.00
_cell.angle_gamma   90.00
#
_symmetry.space_group_name_H-M   'P 1'
#
loop_
_entity.id
_entity.type
_entity.pdbx_description
1 polymer ?
#
loop_
_entity_poly.entity_id
_entity_poly.type
_entity_poly.pdbx_seq_one_letter_code
_entity_poly.pdbx_strand_id
1 'polypeptide(L)'
;IDNSPVVQYHERKSISTERTFDKDTTDVQKLRSILIAMTENLAFQLRRGHKLTACVTFKIRYSDFQTYTQQKHIPYSSLDSTILPVILDLFNKLYNRRLLVRLIGVKFSHLVEGGHQVNLFEDDEKLLNLSIAMDKMRERFGDRAVLRASGMGAKSISRWNPFTGEPPPLLPNRRR
;
A
#
# COMPACT_ATOMS: atom_id res chain seq x y z
N ILE A 1 15.45 -35.46 -6.02
CA ILE A 1 14.30 -35.45 -6.95
C ILE A 1 13.20 -34.67 -6.27
N ASP A 2 12.70 -33.60 -6.90
CA ASP A 2 11.60 -32.79 -6.39
C ASP A 2 10.33 -33.16 -7.17
N ASN A 3 9.30 -33.64 -6.44
CA ASN A 3 8.03 -34.11 -6.99
C ASN A 3 6.91 -33.08 -6.81
N SER A 4 7.24 -31.83 -6.51
CA SER A 4 6.25 -30.77 -6.29
C SER A 4 5.38 -30.57 -7.53
N PRO A 5 4.04 -30.67 -7.43
CA PRO A 5 3.15 -30.51 -8.57
C PRO A 5 3.13 -29.06 -9.05
N VAL A 6 3.02 -28.86 -10.36
CA VAL A 6 2.82 -27.53 -10.94
C VAL A 6 1.40 -27.07 -10.63
N VAL A 7 1.25 -26.08 -9.76
CA VAL A 7 -0.04 -25.47 -9.40
C VAL A 7 -0.24 -24.22 -10.26
N GLN A 8 -1.28 -24.21 -11.11
CA GLN A 8 -1.55 -23.11 -12.04
C GLN A 8 -2.03 -21.82 -11.35
N TYR A 9 -2.67 -21.93 -10.18
CA TYR A 9 -3.22 -20.79 -9.45
C TYR A 9 -2.87 -20.86 -7.97
N HIS A 10 -2.28 -19.79 -7.44
CA HIS A 10 -2.16 -19.59 -6.00
C HIS A 10 -2.97 -18.34 -5.61
N GLU A 11 -3.76 -18.44 -4.55
CA GLU A 11 -4.38 -17.24 -4.00
C GLU A 11 -3.30 -16.34 -3.39
N ARG A 12 -3.35 -15.04 -3.70
CA ARG A 12 -2.38 -14.08 -3.20
C ARG A 12 -2.62 -13.79 -1.71
N LYS A 13 -1.65 -14.16 -0.86
CA LYS A 13 -1.71 -14.00 0.60
C LYS A 13 -1.35 -12.60 1.11
N SER A 14 -0.73 -11.77 0.27
CA SER A 14 -0.33 -10.40 0.61
C SER A 14 -0.07 -9.54 -0.62
N ILE A 15 -0.22 -8.23 -0.48
CA ILE A 15 0.23 -7.23 -1.46
C ILE A 15 1.19 -6.25 -0.79
N SER A 16 2.15 -5.71 -1.53
CA SER A 16 3.13 -4.77 -0.97
C SER A 16 3.67 -3.83 -2.03
N THR A 17 3.99 -2.62 -1.61
CA THR A 17 4.67 -1.63 -2.42
C THR A 17 5.86 -1.10 -1.64
N GLU A 18 7.01 -1.04 -2.31
CA GLU A 18 8.24 -0.51 -1.74
C GLU A 18 8.92 0.46 -2.71
N ARG A 19 9.70 1.39 -2.15
CA ARG A 19 10.47 2.36 -2.91
C ARG A 19 11.85 2.50 -2.31
N THR A 20 12.84 2.10 -3.09
CA THR A 20 14.25 2.48 -2.90
C THR A 20 14.45 3.92 -3.37
N PHE A 21 15.21 4.70 -2.62
CA PHE A 21 15.57 6.06 -2.98
C PHE A 21 16.92 6.10 -3.69
N ASP A 22 17.02 6.94 -4.73
CA ASP A 22 18.28 7.15 -5.47
C ASP A 22 19.33 7.81 -4.56
N LYS A 23 18.88 8.76 -3.74
CA LYS A 23 19.66 9.39 -2.68
C LYS A 23 18.96 9.16 -1.34
N ASP A 24 19.69 8.57 -0.40
CA ASP A 24 19.19 8.32 0.96
C ASP A 24 18.75 9.65 1.62
N THR A 25 17.68 9.61 2.41
CA THR A 25 16.99 10.83 2.87
C THR A 25 16.51 10.73 4.32
N THR A 26 16.47 11.87 5.00
CA THR A 26 15.85 12.07 6.32
C THR A 26 14.68 13.05 6.26
N ASP A 27 14.24 13.44 5.06
CA ASP A 27 13.12 14.34 4.88
C ASP A 27 11.81 13.63 5.26
N VAL A 28 11.38 13.86 6.49
CA VAL A 28 10.17 13.25 7.07
C VAL A 28 8.92 13.62 6.28
N GLN A 29 8.83 14.82 5.72
CA GLN A 29 7.66 15.25 4.95
C GLN A 29 7.59 14.49 3.63
N LYS A 30 8.74 14.35 2.95
CA LYS A 30 8.84 13.52 1.74
C LYS A 30 8.53 12.05 2.05
N LEU A 31 9.06 11.48 3.14
CA LEU A 31 8.76 10.10 3.53
C LEU A 31 7.27 9.89 3.80
N ARG A 32 6.64 10.80 4.56
CA ARG A 32 5.20 10.76 4.85
C ARG A 32 4.35 10.87 3.59
N SER A 33 4.67 11.78 2.68
CA SER A 33 3.93 11.92 1.42
C SER A 33 3.96 10.64 0.58
N ILE A 34 5.10 9.96 0.54
CA ILE A 34 5.26 8.70 -0.18
C ILE A 34 4.52 7.57 0.53
N LEU A 35 4.53 7.51 1.86
CA LEU A 35 3.76 6.52 2.62
C LEU A 35 2.26 6.65 2.41
N ILE A 36 1.74 7.88 2.41
CA ILE A 36 0.34 8.16 2.11
C ILE A 36 -0.01 7.60 0.73
N ALA A 37 0.78 7.95 -0.28
CA ALA A 37 0.53 7.51 -1.65
C ALA A 37 0.65 5.97 -1.83
N MET A 38 1.60 5.32 -1.14
CA MET A 38 1.72 3.86 -1.14
C MET A 38 0.50 3.19 -0.51
N THR A 39 0.03 3.73 0.62
CA THR A 39 -1.11 3.19 1.37
C THR A 39 -2.39 3.33 0.56
N GLU A 40 -2.64 4.50 -0.03
CA GLU A 40 -3.80 4.72 -0.90
C GLU A 40 -3.80 3.82 -2.13
N ASN A 41 -2.63 3.62 -2.74
CA ASN A 41 -2.51 2.75 -3.91
C ASN A 41 -2.78 1.28 -3.56
N LEU A 42 -2.25 0.78 -2.43
CA LEU A 42 -2.53 -0.58 -1.98
C LEU A 42 -4.00 -0.74 -1.56
N ALA A 43 -4.59 0.26 -0.90
CA ALA A 43 -6.01 0.23 -0.53
C ALA A 43 -6.92 0.21 -1.77
N PHE A 44 -6.58 1.01 -2.80
CA PHE A 44 -7.26 0.96 -4.09
C PHE A 44 -7.14 -0.42 -4.75
N GLN A 45 -5.96 -1.04 -4.74
CA GLN A 45 -5.78 -2.39 -5.27
C GLN A 45 -6.63 -3.42 -4.53
N LEU A 46 -6.70 -3.35 -3.19
CA LEU A 46 -7.57 -4.21 -2.38
C LEU A 46 -9.03 -4.08 -2.82
N ARG A 47 -9.53 -2.86 -2.96
CA ARG A 47 -10.93 -2.60 -3.36
C ARG A 47 -11.22 -3.10 -4.77
N ARG A 48 -10.31 -2.87 -5.72
CA ARG A 48 -10.41 -3.39 -7.10
C ARG A 48 -10.39 -4.93 -7.15
N GLY A 49 -9.74 -5.57 -6.17
CA GLY A 49 -9.71 -7.02 -6.03
C GLY A 49 -10.83 -7.61 -5.16
N HIS A 50 -11.75 -6.79 -4.64
CA HIS A 50 -12.75 -7.20 -3.63
C HIS A 50 -12.14 -7.95 -2.43
N LYS A 51 -10.98 -7.46 -1.97
CA LYS A 51 -10.25 -8.00 -0.81
C LYS A 51 -10.22 -7.00 0.34
N LEU A 52 -10.18 -7.52 1.56
CA LEU A 52 -9.88 -6.77 2.79
C LEU A 52 -8.53 -7.21 3.35
N THR A 53 -7.90 -6.38 4.18
CA THR A 53 -6.68 -6.73 4.92
C THR A 53 -6.92 -6.69 6.42
N ALA A 54 -6.34 -7.64 7.16
CA ALA A 54 -6.35 -7.66 8.63
C ALA A 54 -4.99 -7.36 9.25
N CYS A 55 -3.91 -7.29 8.46
CA CYS A 55 -2.60 -6.95 8.98
C CYS A 55 -1.88 -5.97 8.07
N VAL A 56 -1.25 -4.97 8.69
CA VAL A 56 -0.48 -3.95 8.00
C VAL A 56 0.95 -3.96 8.52
N THR A 57 1.92 -3.93 7.61
CA THR A 57 3.34 -3.95 7.92
C THR A 57 4.02 -2.75 7.29
N PHE A 58 4.80 -2.04 8.10
CA PHE A 58 5.72 -1.03 7.64
C PHE A 58 7.15 -1.59 7.63
N LYS A 59 7.90 -1.29 6.57
CA LYS A 59 9.31 -1.65 6.39
C LYS A 59 10.13 -0.40 6.14
N ILE A 60 11.25 -0.30 6.83
CA ILE A 60 12.26 0.73 6.62
C ILE A 60 13.64 0.10 6.48
N ARG A 61 14.45 0.57 5.54
CA ARG A 61 15.85 0.22 5.42
C ARG A 61 16.69 1.49 5.46
N TYR A 62 17.73 1.48 6.29
CA TYR A 62 18.65 2.60 6.43
C TYR A 62 19.84 2.48 5.47
N SER A 63 20.66 3.53 5.40
CA SER A 63 21.85 3.62 4.54
C SER A 63 22.94 2.59 4.88
N ASP A 64 22.93 2.06 6.11
CA ASP A 64 23.77 0.95 6.57
C ASP A 64 23.22 -0.44 6.13
N PHE A 65 22.19 -0.45 5.27
CA PHE A 65 21.49 -1.63 4.79
C PHE A 65 20.74 -2.44 5.87
N GLN A 66 20.70 -1.97 7.12
CA GLN A 66 19.87 -2.58 8.15
C GLN A 66 18.39 -2.34 7.84
N THR A 67 17.62 -3.43 7.92
CA THR A 67 16.19 -3.42 7.59
C THR A 67 15.39 -3.72 8.85
N TYR A 68 14.42 -2.85 9.14
CA TYR A 68 13.50 -2.99 10.26
C TYR A 68 12.07 -3.08 9.74
N THR A 69 11.29 -3.94 10.36
CA THR A 69 9.88 -4.16 10.04
C THR A 69 9.05 -4.13 11.32
N GLN A 70 7.85 -3.56 11.22
CA GLN A 70 6.88 -3.61 12.29
C GLN A 70 5.50 -3.82 11.68
N GLN A 71 4.71 -4.67 12.32
CA GLN A 71 3.38 -5.01 11.85
C GLN A 71 2.36 -4.78 12.96
N LYS A 72 1.11 -4.54 12.56
CA LYS A 72 -0.02 -4.42 13.46
C LYS A 72 -1.25 -5.08 12.84
N HIS A 73 -1.94 -5.87 13.65
CA HIS A 73 -3.24 -6.42 13.29
C HIS A 73 -4.31 -5.32 13.43
N ILE A 74 -5.23 -5.26 12.48
CA ILE A 74 -6.33 -4.31 12.41
C ILE A 74 -7.63 -5.06 12.12
N PRO A 75 -8.79 -4.49 12.44
CA PRO A 75 -10.06 -4.99 11.89
C PRO A 75 -10.00 -5.04 10.37
N TYR A 76 -10.70 -6.01 9.77
CA TYR A 76 -10.73 -6.17 8.32
C TYR A 76 -11.19 -4.88 7.64
N SER A 77 -10.30 -4.27 6.86
CA SER A 77 -10.59 -3.01 6.19
C SER A 77 -9.90 -2.93 4.83
N SER A 78 -10.51 -2.16 3.93
CA SER A 78 -9.94 -1.72 2.66
C SER A 78 -9.97 -0.19 2.53
N LEU A 79 -10.29 0.51 3.62
CA LEU A 79 -10.37 1.97 3.65
C LEU A 79 -9.02 2.57 4.03
N ASP A 80 -8.56 3.52 3.22
CA ASP A 80 -7.33 4.26 3.49
C ASP A 80 -7.45 5.14 4.73
N SER A 81 -8.64 5.65 5.05
CA SER A 81 -8.92 6.41 6.28
C SER A 81 -8.62 5.59 7.56
N THR A 82 -8.93 4.30 7.56
CA THR A 82 -8.66 3.40 8.70
C THR A 82 -7.20 2.94 8.72
N ILE A 83 -6.63 2.63 7.55
CA ILE A 83 -5.30 2.02 7.44
C ILE A 83 -4.17 3.04 7.60
N LEU A 84 -4.32 4.23 7.03
CA LEU A 84 -3.26 5.24 6.99
C LEU A 84 -2.78 5.70 8.37
N PRO A 85 -3.65 5.99 9.36
CA PRO A 85 -3.21 6.33 10.70
C PRO A 85 -2.34 5.23 11.34
N VAL A 86 -2.67 3.96 11.06
CA VAL A 86 -1.91 2.82 11.57
C VAL A 86 -0.52 2.75 10.95
N ILE A 87 -0.41 2.94 9.62
CA ILE A 87 0.89 2.99 8.95
C ILE A 87 1.75 4.15 9.45
N LEU A 88 1.16 5.32 9.68
CA LEU A 88 1.88 6.48 10.20
C LEU A 88 2.35 6.28 11.65
N ASP A 89 1.57 5.59 12.48
CA ASP A 89 1.98 5.18 13.83
C ASP A 89 3.18 4.23 13.79
N LEU A 90 3.13 3.20 12.94
CA LEU A 90 4.26 2.27 12.74
C LEU A 90 5.50 2.98 12.20
N PHE A 91 5.33 3.93 11.28
CA PHE A 91 6.43 4.77 10.79
C PHE A 91 7.06 5.57 11.93
N ASN A 92 6.26 6.27 12.75
CA ASN A 92 6.79 7.09 13.85
C ASN A 92 7.53 6.23 14.89
N LYS A 93 7.11 4.99 15.12
CA LYS A 93 7.77 4.04 16.04
C LYS A 93 9.10 3.52 15.52
N LEU A 94 9.18 3.22 14.22
CA LEU A 94 10.39 2.67 13.61
C LEU A 94 11.40 3.72 13.14
N TYR A 95 10.94 4.95 12.87
CA TYR A 95 11.79 5.98 12.29
C TYR A 95 12.80 6.54 13.30
N ASN A 96 14.08 6.37 12.98
CA ASN A 96 15.20 6.94 13.71
C ASN A 96 15.78 8.14 12.95
N ARG A 97 15.74 9.33 13.56
CA ARG A 97 16.23 10.58 12.98
C ARG A 97 17.74 10.60 12.70
N ARG A 98 18.53 9.71 13.32
CA ARG A 98 20.00 9.70 13.22
C ARG A 98 20.52 8.99 11.97
N LEU A 99 19.69 8.21 11.29
CA LEU A 99 20.09 7.38 10.15
C LEU A 99 19.36 7.82 8.89
N LEU A 100 20.08 7.84 7.76
CA LEU A 100 19.49 8.13 6.45
C LEU A 100 18.64 6.93 5.99
N VAL A 101 17.48 7.22 5.42
CA VAL A 101 16.55 6.18 4.92
C VAL A 101 16.84 5.90 3.45
N ARG A 102 17.08 4.63 3.12
CA ARG A 102 17.35 4.14 1.77
C ARG A 102 16.13 3.53 1.09
N LEU A 103 15.25 2.89 1.86
CA LEU A 103 14.01 2.31 1.34
C LEU A 103 12.90 2.38 2.38
N ILE A 104 11.68 2.63 1.90
CA ILE A 104 10.45 2.43 2.66
C ILE A 104 9.51 1.50 1.91
N GLY A 105 8.70 0.74 2.65
CA GLY A 105 7.67 -0.11 2.06
C GLY A 105 6.50 -0.35 2.99
N VAL A 106 5.36 -0.63 2.38
CA VAL A 106 4.10 -1.00 3.04
C VAL A 106 3.66 -2.35 2.49
N LYS A 107 3.22 -3.24 3.38
CA LYS A 107 2.67 -4.55 3.02
C LYS A 107 1.34 -4.77 3.76
N PHE A 108 0.37 -5.30 3.04
CA PHE A 108 -0.91 -5.77 3.55
C PHE A 108 -0.96 -7.29 3.46
N SER A 109 -1.32 -7.95 4.56
CA SER A 109 -1.39 -9.41 4.68
C SER A 109 -2.64 -9.83 5.44
N HIS A 110 -2.90 -11.14 5.48
CA HIS A 110 -4.19 -11.68 5.92
C HIS A 110 -5.30 -11.11 5.05
N LEU A 111 -5.15 -11.33 3.74
CA LEU A 111 -6.13 -10.92 2.76
C LEU A 111 -7.31 -11.89 2.78
N VAL A 112 -8.53 -11.36 2.79
CA VAL A 112 -9.77 -12.13 2.72
C VAL A 112 -10.67 -11.58 1.64
N GLU A 113 -11.49 -12.45 1.05
CA GLU A 113 -12.55 -12.03 0.12
C GLU A 113 -13.68 -11.35 0.88
N GLY A 114 -14.15 -10.24 0.34
CA GLY A 114 -15.27 -9.51 0.92
C GLY A 114 -15.27 -8.04 0.53
N GLY A 115 -16.47 -7.46 0.49
CA GLY A 115 -16.63 -6.02 0.55
C GLY A 115 -16.50 -5.52 1.99
N HIS A 116 -16.11 -4.27 2.17
CA HIS A 116 -16.15 -3.64 3.48
C HIS A 116 -17.61 -3.67 3.99
N GLN A 117 -17.86 -4.43 5.06
CA GLN A 117 -19.18 -4.52 5.65
C GLN A 117 -19.49 -3.20 6.34
N VAL A 118 -20.43 -2.44 5.81
CA VAL A 118 -20.92 -1.21 6.43
C VAL A 118 -21.58 -1.61 7.74
N ASN A 119 -21.05 -1.11 8.85
CA ASN A 119 -21.70 -1.25 10.13
C ASN A 119 -22.99 -0.39 10.08
N LEU A 120 -24.15 -0.96 10.39
CA LEU A 120 -25.47 -0.30 10.25
C LEU A 120 -25.59 1.00 11.08
N PHE A 121 -24.63 1.25 11.97
CA PHE A 121 -24.64 2.32 12.96
C PHE A 121 -23.39 3.22 12.94
N GLU A 122 -22.50 3.11 11.95
CA GLU A 122 -21.27 3.91 11.89
C GLU A 122 -21.32 5.04 10.85
N ASP A 123 -20.75 6.20 11.21
CA ASP A 123 -20.60 7.44 10.42
C ASP A 123 -19.72 7.30 9.15
N ASP A 124 -19.33 6.09 8.78
CA ASP A 124 -18.36 5.79 7.72
C ASP A 124 -18.96 5.77 6.31
N GLU A 125 -20.29 5.92 6.15
CA GLU A 125 -20.92 5.94 4.82
C GLU A 125 -20.36 7.06 3.93
N LYS A 126 -20.10 8.25 4.48
CA LYS A 126 -19.55 9.37 3.70
C LYS A 126 -18.13 9.06 3.21
N LEU A 127 -17.29 8.48 4.05
CA LEU A 127 -15.90 8.14 3.73
C LEU A 127 -15.83 6.97 2.73
N LEU A 128 -16.72 5.99 2.88
CA LEU A 128 -16.87 4.90 1.94
C LEU A 128 -17.34 5.41 0.57
N ASN A 129 -18.40 6.22 0.53
CA ASN A 129 -18.92 6.80 -0.70
C ASN A 129 -17.87 7.68 -1.40
N LEU A 130 -17.11 8.46 -0.63
CA LEU A 130 -15.98 9.22 -1.15
C LEU A 130 -14.93 8.30 -1.78
N SER A 131 -14.55 7.22 -1.09
CA SER A 131 -13.57 6.24 -1.60
C SER A 131 -14.06 5.59 -2.89
N ILE A 132 -15.33 5.17 -2.94
CA ILE A 132 -15.96 4.59 -4.14
C ILE A 132 -15.99 5.60 -5.29
N ALA A 133 -16.33 6.86 -5.02
CA ALA A 133 -16.35 7.90 -6.04
C ALA A 133 -14.94 8.18 -6.60
N MET A 134 -13.93 8.24 -5.74
CA MET A 134 -12.53 8.36 -6.15
C MET A 134 -12.08 7.16 -6.99
N ASP A 135 -12.47 5.95 -6.61
CA ASP A 135 -12.13 4.73 -7.33
C ASP A 135 -12.77 4.71 -8.73
N LYS A 136 -14.05 5.07 -8.85
CA LYS A 136 -14.74 5.21 -10.15
C LYS A 136 -14.05 6.22 -11.07
N MET A 137 -13.58 7.34 -10.51
CA MET A 137 -12.82 8.33 -11.27
C MET A 137 -11.47 7.76 -11.75
N ARG A 138 -10.78 7.00 -10.90
CA ARG A 138 -9.52 6.34 -11.25
C ARG A 138 -9.68 5.25 -12.31
N GLU A 139 -10.76 4.48 -12.25
CA GLU A 139 -11.07 3.45 -13.24
C GLU A 139 -11.40 4.06 -14.62
N ARG A 140 -12.18 5.15 -14.65
CA ARG A 140 -12.62 5.78 -15.89
C ARG A 140 -11.56 6.66 -16.56
N PHE A 141 -10.84 7.45 -15.78
CA PHE A 141 -9.91 8.47 -16.27
C PHE A 141 -8.43 8.13 -16.02
N GLY A 142 -8.17 6.92 -15.53
CA GLY A 142 -6.84 6.41 -15.18
C GLY A 142 -6.45 6.70 -13.73
N ASP A 143 -5.52 5.92 -13.17
CA ASP A 143 -5.24 5.92 -11.71
C ASP A 143 -4.64 7.23 -11.17
N ARG A 144 -4.44 8.21 -12.05
CA ARG A 144 -3.88 9.53 -11.75
C ARG A 144 -4.91 10.65 -11.74
N ALA A 145 -6.15 10.35 -12.11
CA ALA A 145 -7.21 11.33 -12.23
C ALA A 145 -7.51 12.03 -10.90
N VAL A 146 -7.47 11.27 -9.79
CA VAL A 146 -7.70 11.81 -8.44
C VAL A 146 -6.65 11.27 -7.47
N LEU A 147 -5.93 12.19 -6.84
CA LEU A 147 -4.86 11.91 -5.88
C LEU A 147 -4.99 12.86 -4.70
N ARG A 148 -4.73 12.39 -3.48
CA ARG A 148 -4.65 13.27 -2.32
C ARG A 148 -3.45 14.20 -2.48
N ALA A 149 -3.64 15.49 -2.18
CA ALA A 149 -2.58 16.49 -2.30
C ALA A 149 -1.31 16.10 -1.52
N SER A 150 -1.49 15.52 -0.32
CA SER A 150 -0.39 15.04 0.50
C SER A 150 0.41 13.88 -0.12
N GLY A 151 -0.13 13.18 -1.12
CA GLY A 151 0.53 12.08 -1.83
C GLY A 151 1.16 12.48 -3.18
N MET A 152 1.01 13.73 -3.61
CA MET A 152 1.38 14.18 -4.98
C MET A 152 2.88 14.03 -5.29
N GLY A 153 3.75 14.01 -4.27
CA GLY A 153 5.19 13.82 -4.43
C GLY A 153 5.61 12.42 -4.92
N ALA A 154 4.72 11.43 -4.89
CA ALA A 154 5.01 10.06 -5.28
C ALA A 154 4.68 9.77 -6.76
N LYS A 155 5.52 10.26 -7.68
CA LYS A 155 5.29 10.17 -9.13
C LYS A 155 5.37 8.76 -9.75
N SER A 156 5.92 7.76 -9.05
CA SER A 156 6.35 6.47 -9.63
C SER A 156 5.75 5.21 -8.98
N ILE A 157 4.58 5.31 -8.34
CA ILE A 157 3.93 4.14 -7.72
C ILE A 157 3.25 3.29 -8.80
N SER A 158 3.51 1.98 -8.78
CA SER A 158 2.96 0.99 -9.71
C SER A 158 1.44 0.85 -9.57
N ARG A 159 0.76 0.61 -10.69
CA ARG A 159 -0.70 0.73 -10.85
C ARG A 159 -1.37 -0.53 -11.38
N TRP A 160 -0.68 -1.63 -11.21
CA TRP A 160 -1.15 -2.93 -11.64
C TRP A 160 -2.17 -3.51 -10.67
N ASN A 161 -3.16 -4.25 -11.18
CA ASN A 161 -4.04 -5.03 -10.33
C ASN A 161 -3.36 -6.36 -9.98
N PRO A 162 -2.96 -6.57 -8.72
CA PRO A 162 -2.26 -7.79 -8.33
C PRO A 162 -3.12 -9.06 -8.32
N PHE A 163 -4.43 -8.94 -8.54
CA PHE A 163 -5.41 -10.02 -8.39
C PHE A 163 -5.91 -10.62 -9.71
N THR A 164 -5.61 -10.01 -10.86
CA THR A 164 -6.11 -10.49 -12.18
C THR A 164 -5.26 -11.61 -12.79
N GLY A 165 -4.13 -11.98 -12.16
CA GLY A 165 -3.21 -13.00 -12.68
C GLY A 165 -2.34 -12.54 -13.86
N GLU A 166 -2.59 -11.33 -14.40
CA GLU A 166 -1.78 -10.73 -15.45
C GLU A 166 -0.35 -10.44 -14.96
N PRO A 167 0.68 -10.43 -15.81
CA PRO A 167 2.01 -10.02 -15.39
C PRO A 167 2.01 -8.54 -14.98
N PRO A 168 2.78 -8.13 -13.94
CA PRO A 168 2.94 -6.73 -13.61
C PRO A 168 3.54 -5.96 -14.81
N PRO A 169 3.00 -4.78 -15.16
CA PRO A 169 3.51 -3.95 -16.22
C PRO A 169 4.94 -3.54 -15.88
N LEU A 170 5.83 -3.79 -16.83
CA LEU A 170 7.21 -3.32 -16.76
C LEU A 170 7.18 -1.80 -16.89
N LEU A 171 7.29 -1.09 -15.78
CA LEU A 171 7.37 0.38 -15.80
C LEU A 171 8.68 0.79 -16.47
N PRO A 172 8.65 1.47 -17.64
CA PRO A 172 9.84 2.03 -18.25
C PRO A 172 10.22 3.26 -17.41
N ASN A 173 11.06 3.04 -16.40
CA ASN A 173 11.86 4.01 -15.63
C ASN A 173 12.31 3.50 -14.23
N ARG A 174 12.36 2.18 -13.98
CA ARG A 174 13.22 1.63 -12.91
C ARG A 174 14.70 1.62 -13.35
N ARG A 175 15.24 2.74 -13.85
CA ARG A 175 16.65 2.83 -14.27
C ARG A 175 17.42 3.88 -13.46
N ARG A 176 18.43 3.33 -12.79
CA ARG A 176 19.62 3.88 -12.11
C ARG A 176 19.42 4.65 -10.82
#